data_AF-A0AAW4I625-F1
#
_entry.id   AF-A0AAW4I625-F1
#
_cell.length_a   1.000
_cell.length_b   1.000
_cell.length_c   1.000
_cell.angle_alpha   90.00
_cell.angle_beta   90.00
_cell.angle_gamma   90.00
#
_symmetry.space_group_name_H-M   'P 1'
#
loop_
_entity.id
_entity.type
_entity.pdbx_description
1 polymer ?
#
loop_
_entity_poly.entity_id
_entity_poly.type
_entity_poly.pdbx_seq_one_letter_code
_entity_poly.pdbx_strand_id
1 'polypeptide(L)' 'MKPTTPKARRKAAQPPAPPAMEHVILAREHEHMGKKEPPGTPLLVHPETARWLRAVGVVSPLPTTKD' A
#
# COMPACT_ATOMS: atom_id res chain seq x y z
N MET A 1 -35.84 -42.42 -17.29
CA MET A 1 -34.92 -41.28 -17.50
C MET A 1 -35.25 -40.21 -16.47
N LYS A 2 -34.32 -39.81 -15.59
CA LYS A 2 -34.53 -38.75 -14.58
C LYS A 2 -33.69 -37.52 -14.97
N PRO A 3 -34.26 -36.30 -15.02
CA PRO A 3 -33.50 -35.13 -15.41
C PRO A 3 -32.69 -34.59 -14.22
N THR A 4 -31.39 -34.42 -14.40
CA THR A 4 -30.48 -33.77 -13.43
C THR A 4 -30.45 -32.27 -13.70
N THR A 5 -30.94 -31.48 -12.74
CA THR A 5 -30.83 -30.02 -12.74
C THR A 5 -29.37 -29.57 -12.62
N PRO A 6 -28.89 -28.59 -13.41
CA PRO A 6 -27.53 -28.09 -13.31
C PRO A 6 -27.34 -27.23 -12.06
N LYS A 7 -26.41 -27.65 -11.20
CA LYS A 7 -26.02 -26.96 -9.96
C LYS A 7 -25.35 -25.63 -10.31
N ALA A 8 -26.04 -24.52 -10.04
CA ALA A 8 -25.48 -23.18 -10.21
C ALA A 8 -24.18 -23.03 -9.41
N ARG A 9 -23.06 -22.82 -10.11
CA ARG A 9 -21.75 -22.57 -9.54
C ARG A 9 -21.79 -21.18 -8.87
N ARG A 10 -21.87 -21.16 -7.53
CA ARG A 10 -21.74 -19.94 -6.73
C ARG A 10 -20.41 -19.27 -7.11
N LYS A 11 -20.44 -18.06 -7.66
CA LYS A 11 -19.24 -17.22 -7.83
C LYS A 11 -18.70 -16.99 -6.42
N ALA A 12 -17.52 -17.55 -6.13
CA ALA A 12 -16.79 -17.19 -4.92
C ALA A 12 -16.56 -15.67 -4.96
N ALA A 13 -16.87 -14.98 -3.86
CA ALA A 13 -16.51 -13.58 -3.71
C ALA A 13 -15.01 -13.45 -3.94
N GLN A 14 -14.61 -12.59 -4.89
CA GLN A 14 -13.20 -12.28 -5.10
C GLN A 14 -12.62 -11.76 -3.77
N PRO A 15 -11.43 -12.23 -3.35
CA PRO A 15 -10.77 -11.68 -2.17
C PRO A 15 -10.60 -10.16 -2.35
N PRO A 16 -10.68 -9.37 -1.28
CA PRO A 16 -10.45 -7.94 -1.36
C PRO A 16 -9.08 -7.69 -2.01
N ALA A 17 -9.05 -6.78 -2.98
CA ALA A 17 -7.81 -6.42 -3.66
C ALA A 17 -6.76 -6.00 -2.60
N PRO A 18 -5.48 -6.39 -2.78
CA PRO A 18 -4.45 -5.99 -1.85
C PRO A 18 -4.41 -4.46 -1.75
N PRO A 19 -4.15 -3.91 -0.55
CA PRO A 19 -4.10 -2.47 -0.36
C PRO A 19 -3.07 -1.86 -1.31
N ALA A 20 -3.47 -0.79 -2.00
CA ALA A 20 -2.57 -0.06 -2.88
C ALA A 20 -1.40 0.45 -2.03
N MET A 21 -0.18 0.01 -2.39
CA MET A 21 1.02 0.52 -1.75
C MET A 21 1.18 2.01 -2.08
N GLU A 22 1.69 2.76 -1.13
CA GLU A 22 1.81 4.21 -1.20
C GLU A 22 3.27 4.61 -1.41
N HIS A 23 3.48 5.51 -2.37
CA HIS A 23 4.79 6.13 -2.59
C HIS A 23 5.02 7.25 -1.58
N VAL A 24 6.14 7.18 -0.86
CA VAL A 24 6.59 8.21 0.06
C VAL A 24 8.03 8.62 -0.26
N ILE A 25 8.36 9.89 -0.07
CA ILE A 25 9.73 10.39 -0.27
C ILE A 25 10.35 10.61 1.11
N LEU A 26 11.49 9.98 1.35
CA LEU A 26 12.24 10.18 2.59
C LEU A 26 12.72 11.64 2.71
N ALA A 27 12.42 12.30 3.82
CA ALA A 27 12.94 13.62 4.16
C ALA A 27 14.37 13.57 4.72
N ARG A 28 14.75 12.42 5.30
CA ARG A 28 16.04 12.18 5.93
C ARG A 28 16.50 10.76 5.68
N GLU A 29 17.76 10.49 5.97
CA GLU A 29 18.30 9.13 5.91
C GLU A 29 17.50 8.19 6.83
N HIS A 30 17.08 7.04 6.31
CA HIS A 30 16.26 6.05 7.03
C HIS A 30 16.63 4.63 6.65
N GLU A 31 16.69 3.74 7.63
CA GLU A 31 16.88 2.32 7.37
C GLU A 31 15.55 1.67 6.99
N HIS A 32 15.46 1.21 5.75
CA HIS A 32 14.32 0.48 5.22
C HIS A 32 14.74 -0.95 4.87
N MET A 33 14.10 -1.95 5.48
CA MET A 33 14.41 -3.38 5.28
C MET A 33 15.90 -3.73 5.44
N GLY A 34 16.61 -3.07 6.36
CA GLY A 34 18.05 -3.27 6.59
C GLY A 34 18.97 -2.55 5.60
N LYS A 35 18.43 -1.69 4.72
CA LYS A 35 19.21 -0.79 3.87
C LYS A 35 19.04 0.66 4.31
N LYS A 36 20.15 1.39 4.40
CA LYS A 36 20.14 2.81 4.69
C LYS A 36 19.85 3.57 3.40
N GLU A 37 18.65 4.12 3.31
CA GLU A 37 18.21 4.90 2.17
C GLU A 37 18.44 6.39 2.44
N PRO A 38 19.08 7.12 1.51
CA PRO A 38 19.33 8.55 1.68
C PRO A 38 18.03 9.37 1.62
N PRO A 39 18.07 10.63 2.10
CA PRO A 39 16.99 11.57 1.86
C PRO A 39 16.72 11.73 0.35
N GLY A 40 15.44 11.89 -0.01
CA GLY A 40 14.99 11.99 -1.39
C GLY A 40 14.67 10.64 -2.04
N THR A 41 15.01 9.50 -1.41
CA THR A 41 14.64 8.18 -1.93
C THR A 41 13.13 7.98 -1.89
N PRO A 42 12.51 7.58 -3.01
CA PRO A 42 11.13 7.11 -3.02
C PRO A 42 11.05 5.68 -2.46
N LEU A 43 10.21 5.49 -1.44
CA LEU A 43 9.85 4.18 -0.90
C LEU A 43 8.41 3.84 -1.24
N LEU A 44 8.18 2.57 -1.56
CA LEU A 44 6.85 2.00 -1.74
C LEU A 44 6.51 1.21 -0.47
N VAL A 45 5.58 1.72 0.33
CA VAL A 45 5.23 1.14 1.64
C VAL A 45 3.73 0.98 1.80
N HIS A 46 3.29 0.24 2.81
CA HIS A 46 1.88 0.17 3.15
C HIS A 46 1.37 1.55 3.61
N PRO A 47 0.12 1.97 3.30
CA PRO A 47 -0.41 3.28 3.70
C PRO A 47 -0.35 3.54 5.22
N GLU A 48 -0.49 2.49 6.04
CA GLU A 48 -0.31 2.61 7.49
C GLU A 48 1.14 2.95 7.86
N THR A 49 2.10 2.30 7.22
CA THR A 49 3.53 2.62 7.37
C THR A 49 3.83 4.02 6.85
N ALA A 50 3.25 4.43 5.72
CA ALA A 50 3.39 5.79 5.19
C ALA A 50 2.89 6.84 6.20
N ARG A 51 1.74 6.60 6.84
CA ARG A 51 1.21 7.46 7.91
C ARG A 51 2.16 7.53 9.10
N TRP A 52 2.67 6.38 9.56
CA TRP A 52 3.66 6.34 10.63
C TRP A 52 4.92 7.13 10.27
N LEU A 53 5.49 6.89 9.09
CA LEU A 53 6.69 7.58 8.58
C LEU A 53 6.51 9.10 8.50
N ARG A 54 5.32 9.57 8.11
CA ARG A 54 4.98 11.01 8.14
C ARG A 54 4.86 11.52 9.57
N ALA A 55 4.20 10.77 10.45
CA ALA A 55 4.01 11.18 11.85
C ALA A 55 5.34 11.30 12.60
N VAL A 56 6.32 10.44 12.31
CA VAL A 56 7.67 10.51 12.89
C VAL A 56 8.60 11.47 12.16
N GLY A 57 8.13 12.15 11.10
CA GLY A 57 8.92 13.11 10.32
C GLY A 57 10.04 12.48 9.47
N VAL A 58 9.95 11.19 9.16
CA VAL A 58 10.90 10.49 8.28
C VAL A 58 10.56 10.75 6.81
N VAL A 59 9.29 10.93 6.50
CA VAL A 59 8.80 11.26 5.16
C VAL A 59 8.35 12.72 5.16
N SER A 60 8.73 13.46 4.12
CA SER A 60 8.25 14.83 3.97
C SER A 60 6.75 14.78 3.68
N PRO A 61 5.91 15.61 4.32
CA PRO A 61 4.53 15.74 3.86
C PRO A 61 4.61 16.10 2.38
N LEU A 62 4.02 15.26 1.51
CA LEU A 62 3.88 15.64 0.11
C LEU A 62 3.29 17.05 0.11
N PRO A 63 3.78 17.96 -0.74
CA PRO A 63 3.10 19.23 -0.93
C PRO A 63 1.69 18.87 -1.35
N THR A 64 0.76 18.99 -0.41
CA THR A 64 -0.65 18.93 -0.71
C THR A 64 -0.81 20.12 -1.63
N THR A 65 -0.98 19.83 -2.92
CA THR A 65 -1.41 20.86 -3.87
C THR A 65 -2.77 21.29 -3.34
N LYS A 66 -2.74 22.32 -2.49
CA LYS A 66 -3.88 23.15 -2.16
C LYS A 66 -4.17 23.89 -3.46
N ASP A 67 -5.20 23.43 -4.15
CA ASP A 67 -6.05 24.31 -4.93
C ASP A 67 -7.01 25.02 -3.97
#